data_AF-A0A7W7Y524-F1
#
_entry.id   AF-A0A7W7Y524-F1
#
_cell.length_a   1.000
_cell.length_b   1.000
_cell.length_c   1.000
_cell.angle_alpha   90.00
_cell.angle_beta   90.00
_cell.angle_gamma   90.00
#
_symmetry.space_group_name_H-M   'P 1'
#
loop_
_entity.id
_entity.type
_entity.pdbx_description
1 polymer ?
#
loop_
_entity_poly.entity_id
_entity_poly.type
_entity_poly.pdbx_seq_one_letter_code
_entity_poly.pdbx_strand_id
1 'polypeptide(L)' 'MARCATKRQATNLTIDSQLLAEARAFNVSLSRAAEDGIKRAIQEHRAAAWLQANHSALQSSNDYVEKHGLPMDQYRNF' A
#
# COMPACT_ATOMS: atom_id res chain seq x y z
N MET A 1 10.45 -9.81 -28.59
CA MET A 1 10.02 -9.97 -27.18
C MET A 1 8.61 -9.40 -27.04
N ALA A 2 7.58 -10.25 -26.99
CA ALA A 2 6.19 -9.80 -26.89
C ALA A 2 5.89 -9.32 -25.46
N ARG A 3 5.47 -8.06 -25.31
CA ARG A 3 4.90 -7.56 -24.06
C ARG A 3 3.58 -8.30 -23.84
N CYS A 4 3.53 -9.14 -22.81
CA CYS A 4 2.30 -9.75 -22.34
C CYS A 4 1.38 -8.61 -21.86
N ALA A 5 0.46 -8.16 -22.71
CA ALA A 5 -0.46 -7.10 -22.38
C ALA A 5 -1.43 -7.64 -21.33
N THR A 6 -1.30 -7.18 -20.09
CA THR A 6 -2.28 -7.40 -19.03
C THR A 6 -3.67 -7.03 -19.55
N LYS A 7 -4.61 -7.98 -19.51
CA LYS A 7 -6.01 -7.76 -19.94
C LYS A 7 -6.62 -6.68 -19.03
N ARG A 8 -6.71 -5.45 -19.54
CA ARG A 8 -7.43 -4.36 -18.88
C ARG A 8 -8.91 -4.52 -19.19
N GLN A 9 -9.74 -4.64 -18.17
CA GLN A 9 -11.19 -4.60 -18.34
C GLN A 9 -11.66 -3.15 -18.21
N ALA A 10 -12.50 -2.72 -19.15
CA ALA A 10 -13.18 -1.44 -19.03
C ALA A 10 -14.29 -1.59 -17.99
N THR A 11 -14.21 -0.81 -16.92
CA THR A 11 -15.22 -0.76 -15.87
C THR A 11 -15.84 0.62 -15.88
N ASN A 12 -17.17 0.69 -16.01
CA ASN A 12 -17.89 1.96 -15.89
C ASN A 12 -17.96 2.34 -14.42
N LEU A 13 -17.41 3.50 -14.08
CA LEU A 13 -17.36 4.03 -12.72
C LEU A 13 -17.97 5.44 -12.72
N THR A 14 -18.75 5.74 -11.70
CA THR A 14 -19.27 7.09 -11.47
C THR A 14 -18.23 7.87 -10.69
N ILE A 15 -17.76 8.99 -11.27
CA ILE A 15 -16.74 9.87 -10.68
C ILE A 15 -17.34 11.28 -10.58
N ASP A 16 -16.95 12.01 -9.54
CA ASP A 16 -17.33 13.41 -9.35
C ASP A 16 -16.99 14.27 -10.58
N SER A 17 -17.94 15.10 -11.00
CA SER A 17 -17.82 15.89 -12.23
C SER A 17 -16.85 17.06 -12.10
N GLN A 18 -16.66 17.62 -10.91
CA GLN A 18 -15.69 18.68 -10.66
C GLN A 18 -14.27 18.12 -10.74
N LEU A 19 -14.05 16.95 -10.12
CA LEU A 19 -12.76 16.26 -10.15
C LEU A 19 -12.37 15.84 -11.58
N LEU A 20 -13.35 15.46 -12.40
CA LEU A 20 -13.15 15.20 -13.82
C LEU A 20 -12.75 16.46 -14.61
N ALA A 21 -13.37 17.60 -14.31
CA ALA A 21 -13.05 18.87 -14.96
C ALA A 21 -11.63 19.32 -14.64
N GLU A 22 -11.23 19.21 -13.37
CA GLU A 22 -9.86 19.52 -12.93
C GLU A 22 -8.84 18.59 -13.56
N ALA A 23 -9.08 17.27 -13.56
CA ALA A 23 -8.16 16.31 -14.17
C ALA A 23 -7.95 16.58 -15.66
N ARG A 24 -9.00 16.99 -16.38
CA ARG A 24 -8.90 17.41 -17.79
C ARG A 24 -8.11 18.71 -17.95
N ALA A 25 -8.32 19.69 -17.08
CA ALA A 25 -7.57 20.95 -17.10
C ALA A 25 -6.06 20.74 -16.92
N PHE A 26 -5.68 19.78 -16.07
CA PHE A 26 -4.29 19.40 -15.83
C PHE A 26 -3.74 18.31 -16.77
N ASN A 27 -4.53 17.88 -17.77
CA ASN A 27 -4.17 16.83 -18.72
C ASN A 27 -3.73 15.50 -18.04
N VAL A 28 -4.34 15.18 -16.90
CA VAL A 28 -4.06 13.97 -16.12
C VAL A 28 -4.71 12.76 -16.80
N SER A 29 -3.96 11.67 -16.94
CA SER A 29 -4.51 10.42 -17.49
C SER A 29 -5.37 9.70 -16.45
N LEU A 30 -6.71 9.80 -16.60
CA LEU A 30 -7.67 9.23 -15.67
C LEU A 30 -7.48 7.73 -15.45
N SER A 31 -7.23 6.97 -16.53
CA SER A 31 -7.04 5.52 -16.43
C SER A 31 -5.82 5.18 -15.56
N ARG A 32 -4.72 5.94 -15.68
CA ARG A 32 -3.52 5.70 -14.88
C ARG A 32 -3.74 6.14 -13.43
N ALA A 33 -4.33 7.32 -13.22
CA ALA A 33 -4.63 7.81 -11.88
C ALA A 33 -5.59 6.87 -11.11
N ALA A 34 -6.61 6.35 -11.78
CA ALA A 34 -7.54 5.37 -11.20
C ALA A 34 -6.82 4.06 -10.85
N GLU A 35 -5.97 3.54 -11.74
CA GLU A 35 -5.21 2.33 -11.48
C GLU A 35 -4.26 2.49 -10.28
N ASP A 36 -3.57 3.62 -10.19
CA ASP A 36 -2.66 3.93 -9.09
C ASP A 36 -3.42 4.11 -7.77
N GLY A 37 -4.59 4.77 -7.80
CA GLY A 37 -5.48 4.90 -6.64
C GLY A 37 -5.97 3.54 -6.12
N ILE A 38 -6.41 2.65 -7.03
CA ILE A 38 -6.86 1.30 -6.68
C ILE A 38 -5.71 0.49 -6.08
N LYS A 39 -4.51 0.54 -6.67
CA LYS A 39 -3.33 -0.15 -6.14
C LYS A 39 -3.00 0.29 -4.72
N ARG A 40 -3.04 1.59 -4.45
CA ARG A 40 -2.79 2.15 -3.11
C ARG A 40 -3.82 1.66 -2.10
N ALA A 41 -5.11 1.76 -2.42
CA ALA A 41 -6.19 1.28 -1.56
C ALA A 41 -6.03 -0.23 -1.23
N ILE A 42 -5.74 -1.06 -2.25
CA ILE A 42 -5.50 -2.50 -2.05
C ILE A 42 -4.30 -2.72 -1.13
N GLN A 43 -3.21 -1.96 -1.32
CA GLN A 43 -2.00 -2.11 -0.52
C GLN A 43 -2.24 -1.71 0.95
N GLU A 44 -2.98 -0.62 1.19
CA GLU A 44 -3.38 -0.18 2.52
C GLU A 44 -4.22 -1.25 3.23
N HIS A 45 -5.24 -1.81 2.55
CA HIS A 45 -6.05 -2.89 3.11
C HIS A 45 -5.23 -4.17 3.39
N ARG A 46 -4.31 -4.53 2.50
CA ARG A 46 -3.42 -5.68 2.71
C ARG A 46 -2.49 -5.46 3.89
N ALA A 47 -1.92 -4.26 4.01
CA ALA A 47 -1.05 -3.90 5.13
C ALA A 47 -1.82 -3.96 6.46
N ALA A 48 -3.03 -3.41 6.50
CA ALA A 48 -3.90 -3.48 7.69
C ALA A 48 -4.23 -4.92 8.07
N ALA A 49 -4.62 -5.76 7.10
CA ALA A 49 -4.91 -7.17 7.34
C ALA A 49 -3.67 -7.93 7.83
N TRP A 50 -2.50 -7.64 7.25
CA TRP A 50 -1.24 -8.24 7.68
C TRP A 50 -0.88 -7.83 9.11
N LEU A 51 -1.00 -6.54 9.46
CA LEU A 51 -0.75 -6.06 10.82
C LEU A 51 -1.66 -6.75 11.84
N GLN A 52 -2.94 -6.90 11.52
CA GLN A 52 -3.88 -7.58 12.39
C GLN A 52 -3.52 -9.06 12.58
N ALA A 53 -3.15 -9.75 11.49
CA ALA A 53 -2.74 -11.15 11.55
C ALA A 53 -1.42 -11.36 12.32
N ASN A 54 -0.48 -10.41 12.22
CA ASN A 54 0.84 -10.51 12.83
C ASN A 54 0.94 -9.82 14.19
N HIS A 55 -0.16 -9.21 14.68
CA HIS A 55 -0.17 -8.48 15.94
C HIS A 55 0.36 -9.31 17.12
N SER A 56 -0.07 -10.57 17.23
CA SER A 56 0.38 -11.48 18.30
C SER A 56 1.88 -11.79 18.20
N ALA A 57 2.40 -12.02 16.99
CA ALA A 57 3.82 -12.29 16.77
C ALA A 57 4.69 -11.05 17.07
N LEU A 58 4.23 -9.87 16.64
CA LEU A 58 4.89 -8.60 16.93
C LEU A 58 4.89 -8.32 18.44
N GLN A 59 3.76 -8.53 19.11
CA GLN A 59 3.67 -8.35 20.56
C GLN A 59 4.58 -9.31 21.32
N SER A 60 4.58 -10.60 20.97
CA SER A 60 5.50 -11.57 21.58
C SER A 60 6.97 -11.19 21.37
N SER A 61 7.31 -10.65 20.20
CA SER A 61 8.67 -10.19 19.93
C SER A 61 9.02 -8.93 20.72
N ASN A 62 8.09 -8.00 20.87
CA ASN A 62 8.28 -6.78 21.68
C ASN A 62 8.45 -7.14 23.15
N ASP A 63 7.57 -8.00 23.70
CA ASP A 63 7.63 -8.48 25.08
C ASP A 63 8.98 -9.17 25.39
N TYR A 64 9.53 -9.90 24.42
CA TYR A 64 10.85 -10.53 24.55
C TYR A 64 11.97 -9.49 24.63
N VAL A 65 11.95 -8.48 23.77
CA VAL A 65 12.94 -7.39 23.78
C VAL A 65 12.83 -6.56 25.06
N GLU A 66 11.63 -6.29 25.57
CA GLU A 66 11.45 -5.61 26.86
C GLU A 66 12.03 -6.40 28.03
N LYS A 67 11.85 -7.73 28.04
CA LYS A 67 12.34 -8.60 29.12
C LYS A 67 13.83 -8.88 29.06
N HIS A 68 14.39 -9.01 27.86
CA HIS A 68 15.76 -9.50 27.66
C HIS A 68 16.71 -8.44 27.10
N GLY A 69 16.20 -7.26 26.75
CA GLY A 69 16.96 -6.24 26.03
C GLY A 69 17.19 -6.63 24.56
N LEU A 70 17.85 -5.74 23.82
CA LEU A 70 18.26 -6.04 22.44
C LEU A 70 19.49 -6.97 22.47
N PRO A 71 19.43 -8.18 21.88
CA PRO A 71 20.49 -9.18 22.01
C PRO A 71 21.88 -8.71 21.54
N MET A 72 21.93 -7.73 20.63
CA MET A 72 23.16 -7.21 20.05
C MET A 72 23.46 -5.76 20.47
N ASP A 73 22.77 -5.22 21.47
CA ASP A 73 22.97 -3.83 21.89
C ASP A 73 24.41 -3.58 22.36
N GLN A 74 25.03 -4.59 22.97
CA GLN A 74 26.41 -4.58 23.45
C GLN A 74 27.49 -4.43 22.36
N TYR A 75 27.14 -4.50 21.07
CA TYR A 75 28.06 -4.32 19.94
C TYR A 75 27.77 -3.05 19.13
N ARG A 76 26.82 -2.22 19.56
CA ARG A 76 26.44 -0.98 18.86
C ARG A 76 27.47 0.11 19.16
N ASN A 77 28.35 0.40 18.19
CA ASN A 77 29.22 1.58 18.21
C ASN A 77 28.45 2.78 17.63
N PHE A 78 28.38 3.88 18.38
CA PHE A 78 27.83 5.17 17.94
C PHE A 78 28.95 6.12 17.51
#